data_AF-A0A822F408-F1
#
_entry.id   AF-A0A822F408-F1
#
_cell.length_a   1.000
_cell.length_b   1.000
_cell.length_c   1.000
_cell.angle_alpha   90.00
_cell.angle_beta   90.00
_cell.angle_gamma   90.00
#
_symmetry.space_group_name_H-M   'P 1'
#
loop_
_entity.id
_entity.type
_entity.pdbx_description
1 polymer ?
#
loop_
_entity_poly.entity_id
_entity_poly.type
_entity_poly.pdbx_seq_one_letter_code
_entity_poly.pdbx_strand_id
1 'polypeptide(L)'
;TRIFSFGLGHSPSRSLVKGLARATNGRFVFIPPNTSVDIHVGEQLQKALQSCITNIQVKWHLGANVMSAPTKIPPVYANNRLIVYALANNPTFVFGHNSSVELCNDRSRLGDAKIDCIPNVSMNGTIARLAAKALILELQHSKSSSTCS
;
A
#
# COMPACT_ATOMS: atom_id res chain seq x y z
N THR A 1 10.35 7.24 -7.28
CA THR A 1 10.94 8.27 -6.39
C THR A 1 9.99 8.55 -5.24
N ARG A 2 10.47 8.63 -4.00
CA ARG A 2 9.67 9.06 -2.83
C ARG A 2 9.85 10.56 -2.59
N ILE A 3 8.77 11.27 -2.33
CA ILE A 3 8.83 12.70 -2.00
C ILE A 3 8.33 12.92 -0.57
N PHE A 4 9.15 13.61 0.21
CA PHE A 4 8.83 14.05 1.56
C PHE A 4 8.46 15.53 1.49
N SER A 5 7.22 15.87 1.81
CA SER A 5 6.66 17.20 1.60
C SER A 5 6.31 17.89 2.92
N PHE A 6 6.56 19.19 2.98
CA PHE A 6 6.39 19.99 4.19
C PHE A 6 5.43 21.14 3.90
N GLY A 7 4.37 21.26 4.70
CA GLY A 7 3.51 22.44 4.72
C GLY A 7 3.85 23.30 5.92
N LEU A 8 4.52 24.44 5.71
CA LEU A 8 4.86 25.39 6.77
C LEU A 8 3.70 26.35 7.05
N GLY A 9 3.27 26.42 8.31
CA GLY A 9 2.22 27.33 8.75
C GLY A 9 0.84 26.99 8.17
N HIS A 10 0.04 28.03 7.92
CA HIS A 10 -1.37 27.88 7.51
C HIS A 10 -1.62 28.04 6.01
N SER A 11 -0.68 28.63 5.28
CA SER A 11 -0.81 29.00 3.87
C SER A 11 -0.72 27.83 2.85
N PRO A 12 0.03 26.73 3.09
CA PRO A 12 0.20 25.70 2.07
C PRO A 12 -1.08 24.93 1.74
N SER A 13 -1.23 24.60 0.46
CA SER A 13 -2.32 23.76 -0.02
C SER A 13 -2.23 22.35 0.57
N ARG A 14 -3.17 22.04 1.46
CA ARG A 14 -3.21 20.74 2.15
C ARG A 14 -3.48 19.58 1.18
N SER A 15 -4.30 19.82 0.16
CA SER A 15 -4.62 18.80 -0.85
C SER A 15 -3.40 18.45 -1.70
N LEU A 16 -2.62 19.45 -2.12
CA LEU A 16 -1.42 19.25 -2.93
C LEU A 16 -0.31 18.53 -2.15
N VAL A 17 0.01 19.00 -0.94
CA VAL A 17 1.04 18.38 -0.09
C VAL A 17 0.70 16.92 0.21
N LYS A 18 -0.56 16.64 0.58
CA LYS A 18 -1.02 15.26 0.79
C LYS A 18 -1.03 14.43 -0.49
N GLY A 19 -1.42 15.03 -1.61
CA GLY A 19 -1.47 14.38 -2.92
C GLY A 19 -0.09 13.91 -3.37
N LEU A 20 0.92 14.77 -3.23
CA LEU A 20 2.31 14.49 -3.61
C LEU A 20 2.89 13.31 -2.80
N ALA A 21 2.69 13.33 -1.48
CA ALA A 21 3.11 12.23 -0.63
C ALA A 21 2.43 10.89 -1.00
N ARG A 22 1.13 10.91 -1.28
CA ARG A 22 0.37 9.71 -1.67
C ARG A 22 0.84 9.15 -3.02
N ALA A 23 1.00 10.01 -4.02
CA ALA A 23 1.40 9.60 -5.37
C ALA A 23 2.81 9.02 -5.43
N THR A 24 3.70 9.42 -4.51
CA THR A 24 5.10 9.01 -4.50
C THR A 24 5.44 7.95 -3.46
N ASN A 25 4.44 7.39 -2.76
CA ASN A 25 4.65 6.54 -1.58
C ASN A 25 5.61 7.20 -0.56
N GLY A 26 5.53 8.53 -0.48
CA GLY A 26 6.30 9.38 0.40
C GLY A 26 5.50 9.77 1.63
N ARG A 27 5.88 10.86 2.28
CA ARG A 27 5.22 11.31 3.51
C ARG A 27 5.07 12.83 3.51
N PHE A 28 4.11 13.30 4.28
CA PHE A 28 3.89 14.73 4.46
C PHE A 28 3.87 15.09 5.94
N VAL A 29 4.28 16.31 6.25
CA VAL A 29 4.13 16.93 7.57
C VAL A 29 3.64 18.36 7.40
N PHE A 30 2.68 18.77 8.21
CA PHE A 30 2.35 20.18 8.37
C PHE A 30 3.02 20.67 9.65
N ILE A 31 3.90 21.65 9.52
CA ILE A 31 4.67 22.23 10.61
C ILE A 31 3.96 23.52 11.02
N PRO A 32 3.38 23.61 12.22
CA PRO A 32 2.71 24.82 12.71
C PRO A 32 3.68 26.00 12.80
N PRO A 33 3.19 27.25 12.74
CA PRO A 33 4.05 28.41 12.98
C PRO A 33 4.64 28.37 14.40
N ASN A 34 5.82 28.98 14.58
CA ASN A 34 6.53 29.03 15.86
C ASN A 34 6.94 27.66 16.43
N THR A 35 7.15 26.66 15.58
CA THR A 35 7.68 25.35 15.97
C THR A 35 9.04 25.10 15.31
N SER A 36 9.85 24.25 15.95
CA SER A 36 11.17 23.84 15.45
C SER A 36 11.03 23.03 14.16
N VAL A 37 11.38 23.66 13.04
CA VAL A 37 11.32 23.03 11.71
C VAL A 37 12.35 21.90 11.59
N ASP A 38 13.51 22.09 12.20
CA ASP A 38 14.65 21.16 12.23
C ASP A 38 14.26 19.77 12.78
N ILE A 39 13.48 19.71 13.87
CA ILE A 39 13.00 18.45 14.45
C ILE A 39 12.17 17.66 13.42
N HIS A 40 11.21 18.32 12.78
CA HIS A 40 10.33 17.69 11.80
C HIS A 40 11.08 17.25 10.54
N VAL A 41 12.06 18.03 10.10
CA VAL A 41 12.93 17.68 8.97
C VAL A 41 13.79 16.46 9.33
N GLY A 42 14.39 16.45 10.52
CA GLY A 42 15.19 15.32 11.02
C GLY A 42 14.38 14.02 11.07
N GLU A 43 13.15 14.05 11.58
CA GLU A 43 12.27 12.88 11.60
C GLU A 43 11.90 12.37 10.20
N GLN A 44 11.61 13.27 9.26
CA GLN A 44 11.29 12.88 7.89
C GLN A 44 12.52 12.33 7.18
N LEU A 45 13.70 12.90 7.43
CA LEU A 45 14.96 12.40 6.90
C LEU A 45 15.28 11.00 7.43
N GLN A 46 15.09 10.77 8.73
CA GLN A 46 15.26 9.43 9.31
C GLN A 46 14.37 8.40 8.60
N LYS A 47 13.11 8.75 8.31
CA LYS A 47 12.16 7.91 7.54
C LYS A 47 12.57 7.75 6.07
N ALA A 48 13.18 8.78 5.47
CA ALA A 48 13.70 8.72 4.11
C ALA A 48 14.90 7.75 4.01
N LEU A 49 15.72 7.65 5.06
CA LEU A 49 16.89 6.78 5.10
C LEU A 49 16.58 5.34 5.55
N GLN A 50 15.34 5.03 5.94
CA GLN A 50 14.95 3.66 6.29
C GLN A 50 15.18 2.71 5.12
N SER A 51 15.73 1.54 5.44
CA SER A 51 15.87 0.44 4.50
C SER A 51 14.51 -0.01 3.96
N CYS A 52 14.53 -0.56 2.76
CA CYS A 52 13.33 -1.03 2.09
C CYS A 52 13.59 -2.31 1.32
N ILE A 53 12.53 -3.09 1.17
CA ILE A 53 12.49 -4.24 0.29
C ILE A 53 11.80 -3.78 -1.00
N THR A 54 12.50 -3.89 -2.13
CA THR A 54 11.98 -3.61 -3.46
C THR A 54 11.57 -4.89 -4.18
N ASN A 55 10.95 -4.76 -5.36
CA ASN A 55 10.61 -5.86 -6.26
C ASN A 55 9.82 -7.00 -5.59
N ILE A 56 8.88 -6.60 -4.73
CA ILE A 56 8.05 -7.51 -3.97
C ILE A 56 6.99 -8.10 -4.90
N GLN A 57 6.79 -9.40 -4.79
CA GLN A 57 5.74 -10.14 -5.48
C GLN A 57 4.95 -10.95 -4.45
N VAL A 58 3.63 -10.97 -4.60
CA VAL A 58 2.75 -11.82 -3.80
C VAL A 58 2.27 -12.95 -4.67
N LYS A 59 2.55 -14.19 -4.25
CA LYS A 59 2.03 -15.40 -4.91
C LYS A 59 0.88 -15.94 -4.09
N TRP A 60 -0.24 -16.13 -4.77
CA TRP A 60 -1.47 -16.65 -4.17
C TRP A 60 -1.63 -18.12 -4.53
N HIS A 61 -1.48 -19.01 -3.55
CA HIS A 61 -1.71 -20.44 -3.70
C HIS A 61 -3.09 -20.81 -3.19
N LEU A 62 -4.11 -20.28 -3.85
CA LEU A 62 -5.51 -20.43 -3.42
C LEU A 62 -6.26 -21.46 -4.28
N GLY A 63 -5.69 -21.99 -5.36
CA GLY A 63 -6.42 -22.92 -6.25
C GLY A 63 -7.56 -22.27 -7.04
N ALA A 64 -7.69 -20.94 -6.98
CA ALA A 64 -8.59 -20.12 -7.78
C ALA A 64 -7.85 -18.92 -8.37
N ASN A 65 -8.37 -18.40 -9.48
CA ASN A 65 -7.88 -17.15 -10.02
C ASN A 65 -8.35 -16.00 -9.13
N VAL A 66 -7.38 -15.23 -8.62
CA VAL A 66 -7.61 -14.07 -7.77
C VAL A 66 -7.01 -12.84 -8.40
N MET A 67 -7.75 -11.74 -8.30
CA MET A 67 -7.26 -10.42 -8.68
C MET A 67 -6.75 -9.70 -7.44
N SER A 68 -5.50 -9.23 -7.47
CA SER A 68 -4.89 -8.53 -6.35
C SER A 68 -4.91 -7.01 -6.52
N ALA A 69 -5.10 -6.29 -5.41
CA ALA A 69 -4.95 -4.83 -5.34
C ALA A 69 -4.04 -4.46 -4.15
N PRO A 70 -2.92 -3.75 -4.35
CA PRO A 70 -2.41 -3.27 -5.65
C PRO A 70 -1.88 -4.40 -6.54
N THR A 71 -1.93 -4.19 -7.86
CA THR A 71 -1.41 -5.10 -8.88
C THR A 71 0.11 -5.07 -8.92
N LYS A 72 0.69 -3.87 -8.83
CA LYS A 72 2.14 -3.69 -8.65
C LYS A 72 2.43 -3.34 -7.20
N ILE A 73 3.13 -4.23 -6.50
CA ILE A 73 3.45 -4.02 -5.09
C ILE A 73 4.52 -2.93 -4.96
N PRO A 74 4.24 -1.83 -4.23
CA PRO A 74 5.25 -0.80 -4.00
C PRO A 74 6.32 -1.30 -3.02
N PRO A 75 7.52 -0.67 -2.99
CA PRO A 75 8.52 -0.98 -1.99
C PRO A 75 8.00 -0.87 -0.55
N VAL A 76 8.41 -1.81 0.30
CA VAL A 76 8.03 -1.84 1.72
C VAL A 76 9.20 -1.36 2.56
N TYR A 77 8.97 -0.30 3.32
CA TYR A 77 9.94 0.32 4.20
C TYR A 77 9.83 -0.21 5.62
N ALA A 78 10.94 -0.23 6.35
CA ALA A 78 10.92 -0.55 7.77
C ALA A 78 9.87 0.30 8.52
N ASN A 79 9.10 -0.33 9.41
CA ASN A 79 8.04 0.30 10.21
C ASN A 79 6.82 0.84 9.40
N ASN A 80 6.70 0.49 8.12
CA ASN A 80 5.49 0.76 7.34
C ASN A 80 4.68 -0.53 7.11
N ARG A 81 3.36 -0.38 6.98
CA ARG A 81 2.45 -1.50 6.67
C ARG A 81 2.09 -1.50 5.19
N LEU A 82 2.27 -2.65 4.53
CA LEU A 82 1.67 -2.95 3.24
C LEU A 82 0.38 -3.73 3.46
N ILE A 83 -0.68 -3.35 2.74
CA ILE A 83 -1.93 -4.10 2.70
C ILE A 83 -2.17 -4.49 1.25
N VAL A 84 -2.36 -5.79 1.02
CA VAL A 84 -2.71 -6.33 -0.29
C VAL A 84 -4.03 -7.06 -0.15
N TYR A 85 -4.97 -6.75 -1.02
CA TYR A 85 -6.25 -7.42 -1.11
C TYR A 85 -6.21 -8.43 -2.24
N ALA A 86 -6.88 -9.57 -2.06
CA ALA A 86 -7.17 -10.53 -3.12
C ALA A 86 -8.68 -10.68 -3.25
N LEU A 87 -9.19 -10.54 -4.47
CA LEU A 87 -10.58 -10.77 -4.83
C LEU A 87 -10.66 -12.06 -5.62
N ALA A 88 -11.40 -13.05 -5.10
CA ALA A 88 -11.69 -14.27 -5.84
C ALA A 88 -12.83 -14.02 -6.83
N ASN A 89 -12.66 -14.48 -8.06
CA ASN A 89 -13.68 -14.32 -9.10
C ASN A 89 -14.92 -15.21 -8.86
N ASN A 90 -14.77 -16.24 -8.02
CA ASN A 90 -15.86 -17.15 -7.69
C ASN A 90 -16.37 -16.89 -6.25
N PRO A 91 -17.61 -16.43 -6.05
CA PRO A 91 -18.17 -16.16 -4.74
C PRO A 91 -18.40 -17.43 -3.89
N THR A 92 -18.43 -18.62 -4.51
CA THR A 92 -18.54 -19.90 -3.81
C THR A 92 -17.19 -20.53 -3.51
N PHE A 93 -16.10 -19.81 -3.76
CA PHE A 93 -14.76 -20.30 -3.47
C PHE A 93 -14.56 -20.47 -1.96
N VAL A 94 -14.32 -21.72 -1.55
CA VAL A 94 -13.97 -22.06 -0.18
C VAL A 94 -12.47 -22.24 -0.10
N PHE A 95 -11.84 -21.53 0.83
CA PHE A 95 -10.41 -21.69 1.12
C PHE A 95 -10.18 -23.08 1.70
N GLY A 96 -9.40 -23.91 1.01
CA GLY A 96 -9.00 -25.23 1.50
C GLY A 96 -7.79 -25.16 2.43
N HIS A 97 -7.47 -26.28 3.09
CA HIS A 97 -6.35 -26.44 4.03
C HIS A 97 -4.94 -26.21 3.44
N ASN A 98 -4.83 -26.10 2.11
CA ASN A 98 -3.57 -25.83 1.42
C ASN A 98 -3.49 -24.38 0.88
N SER A 99 -4.43 -23.52 1.28
CA SER A 99 -4.41 -22.12 0.86
C SER A 99 -3.25 -21.40 1.51
N SER A 100 -2.29 -20.90 0.73
CA SER A 100 -1.16 -20.12 1.26
C SER A 100 -0.88 -18.88 0.43
N VAL A 101 -0.25 -17.91 1.09
CA VAL A 101 0.23 -16.69 0.47
C VAL A 101 1.73 -16.62 0.69
N GLU A 102 2.48 -16.47 -0.40
CA GLU A 102 3.92 -16.32 -0.35
C GLU A 102 4.30 -14.89 -0.73
N LEU A 103 5.17 -14.29 0.08
CA LEU A 103 5.80 -13.02 -0.24
C LEU A 103 7.21 -13.30 -0.75
N CYS A 104 7.52 -12.88 -1.97
CA CYS A 104 8.82 -13.06 -2.59
C CYS A 104 9.42 -11.71 -3.02
N ASN A 105 10.73 -11.70 -3.20
CA ASN A 105 11.48 -10.72 -3.98
C ASN A 105 12.26 -11.47 -5.07
N ASP A 106 12.86 -10.76 -6.02
CA ASP A 106 13.69 -11.31 -7.10
C ASP A 106 14.77 -12.30 -6.63
N ARG A 107 15.25 -12.15 -5.38
CA ARG A 107 16.36 -12.92 -4.83
C ARG A 107 15.94 -14.09 -3.93
N SER A 108 14.76 -14.04 -3.32
CA SER A 108 14.37 -15.02 -2.30
C SER A 108 12.92 -14.89 -1.85
N ARG A 109 12.41 -15.96 -1.22
CA ARG A 109 11.18 -15.95 -0.43
C ARG A 109 11.39 -15.15 0.85
N LEU A 110 10.56 -14.13 1.07
CA LEU A 110 10.58 -13.27 2.26
C LEU A 110 9.75 -13.86 3.40
N GLY A 111 8.69 -14.59 3.07
CA GLY A 111 7.86 -15.28 4.05
C GLY A 111 6.67 -15.97 3.39
N ASP A 112 6.04 -16.86 4.14
CA ASP A 112 4.79 -17.51 3.76
C ASP A 112 3.79 -17.45 4.92
N ALA A 113 2.51 -17.39 4.56
CA ALA A 113 1.40 -17.44 5.49
C ALA A 113 0.38 -18.47 5.01
N LYS A 114 0.07 -19.44 5.87
CA LYS A 114 -1.04 -20.37 5.63
C LYS A 114 -2.36 -19.73 6.05
N ILE A 115 -3.39 -19.98 5.26
CA ILE A 115 -4.75 -19.54 5.53
C ILE A 115 -5.47 -20.73 6.16
N ASP A 116 -5.33 -20.90 7.47
CA ASP A 116 -5.93 -22.02 8.19
C ASP A 116 -7.42 -21.78 8.48
N CYS A 117 -7.79 -20.54 8.78
CA CYS A 117 -9.17 -20.12 8.93
C CYS A 117 -9.31 -18.64 8.58
N ILE A 118 -10.31 -18.30 7.77
CA ILE A 118 -10.76 -16.91 7.66
C ILE A 118 -11.89 -16.77 8.66
N PRO A 119 -11.73 -15.97 9.73
CA PRO A 119 -12.85 -15.69 10.61
C PRO A 119 -13.98 -15.15 9.73
N ASN A 120 -15.21 -15.62 9.93
CA ASN A 120 -16.35 -15.07 9.22
C ASN A 120 -16.56 -13.64 9.72
N VAL A 121 -15.83 -12.69 9.13
CA VAL A 121 -15.91 -11.27 9.46
C VAL A 121 -17.19 -10.77 8.82
N SER A 122 -18.30 -11.02 9.50
CA SER A 122 -19.66 -10.61 9.14
C SER A 122 -19.88 -9.09 9.16
N MET A 123 -18.82 -8.28 9.07
CA MET A 123 -18.91 -6.83 9.06
C MET A 123 -19.31 -6.31 7.67
N ASN A 124 -20.55 -6.58 7.25
CA ASN A 124 -21.26 -5.89 6.17
C ASN A 124 -20.46 -5.75 4.85
N GLY A 125 -19.61 -6.73 4.50
CA GLY A 125 -18.79 -6.68 3.28
C GLY A 125 -17.69 -5.59 3.30
N THR A 126 -17.27 -5.11 4.47
CA THR A 126 -16.29 -4.01 4.60
C THR A 126 -14.97 -4.30 3.90
N ILE A 127 -14.45 -5.53 4.03
CA ILE A 127 -13.20 -5.95 3.37
C ILE A 127 -13.37 -5.95 1.85
N ALA A 128 -14.48 -6.46 1.35
CA ALA A 128 -14.81 -6.44 -0.08
C ALA A 128 -14.88 -5.00 -0.61
N ARG A 129 -15.50 -4.08 0.15
CA ARG A 129 -15.57 -2.66 -0.22
C ARG A 129 -14.20 -1.99 -0.21
N LEU A 130 -13.33 -2.31 0.74
CA LEU A 130 -11.95 -1.81 0.78
C LEU A 130 -11.12 -2.34 -0.38
N ALA A 131 -11.25 -3.63 -0.70
CA ALA A 131 -10.59 -4.26 -1.84
C ALA A 131 -11.05 -3.64 -3.16
N ALA A 132 -12.37 -3.50 -3.36
CA ALA A 132 -12.95 -2.84 -4.52
C ALA A 132 -12.49 -1.37 -4.64
N LYS A 133 -12.46 -0.63 -3.53
CA LYS A 133 -11.95 0.75 -3.51
C LYS A 133 -10.47 0.80 -3.90
N ALA A 134 -9.63 -0.08 -3.38
CA ALA A 134 -8.21 -0.14 -3.72
C ALA A 134 -8.02 -0.38 -5.22
N LEU A 135 -8.77 -1.32 -5.79
CA LEU A 135 -8.74 -1.63 -7.22
C LEU A 135 -9.19 -0.44 -8.08
N ILE A 136 -10.33 0.19 -7.74
CA ILE A 136 -10.85 1.36 -8.47
C ILE A 136 -9.82 2.50 -8.44
N LEU A 137 -9.21 2.75 -7.27
CA LEU A 137 -8.17 3.78 -7.14
C LEU A 137 -6.97 3.46 -8.03
N GLU A 138 -6.52 2.21 -8.08
CA GLU A 138 -5.41 1.81 -8.95
C GLU A 138 -5.75 2.01 -10.44
N LEU A 139 -6.94 1.60 -10.87
CA LEU A 139 -7.44 1.80 -12.24
C LEU A 139 -7.54 3.29 -12.63
N GLN A 140 -7.93 4.14 -11.68
CA GLN A 140 -7.96 5.59 -11.91
C GLN A 140 -6.55 6.16 -12.10
N HIS A 141 -5.57 5.69 -11.32
CA HIS A 141 -4.18 6.14 -11.43
C HIS A 141 -3.48 5.61 -12.69
N SER A 142 -3.82 4.41 -13.18
CA SER A 142 -3.27 3.89 -14.45
C SER A 142 -3.85 4.57 -15.68
N LYS A 143 -5.14 4.97 -15.61
CA LYS A 143 -5.81 5.71 -16.69
C LYS A 143 -5.30 7.14 -16.83
N SER A 144 -4.83 7.78 -15.75
CA SER A 144 -4.24 9.13 -15.81
C SER A 144 -2.78 9.15 -16.27
N SER A 145 -2.03 8.04 -16.14
CA SER A 145 -0.66 7.93 -16.67
C SER A 145 -0.59 7.61 -18.17
N SER A 146 -1.68 7.15 -18.79
CA SER A 146 -1.75 6.77 -20.21
C SER A 146 -2.26 7.87 -21.13
N THR A 147 -2.76 8.98 -20.58
CA THR A 147 -3.19 10.18 -21.35
C THR A 147 -2.09 11.21 -21.56
N CYS A 148 -0.86 10.95 -21.07
CA CYS A 148 0.33 11.73 -21.37
C CYS A 148 1.28 10.86 -22.20
N SER A 149 0.99 10.72 -23.49
CA SER A 149 1.86 10.12 -24.51
C SER A 149 1.55 10.79 -25.85
#